data_AF-A0A2N2F833-F1
#
_entry.id   AF-A0A2N2F833-F1
#
_cell.length_a   1.000
_cell.length_b   1.000
_cell.length_c   1.000
_cell.angle_alpha   90.00
_cell.angle_beta   90.00
_cell.angle_gamma   90.00
#
_symmetry.space_group_name_H-M   'P 1'
#
loop_
_entity.id
_entity.type
_entity.pdbx_description
1 polymer ?
#
loop_
_entity_poly.entity_id
_entity_poly.type
_entity_poly.pdbx_seq_one_letter_code
_entity_poly.pdbx_strand_id
1 'polypeptide(L)'
;MDYEYPLMIPGIVDLRERKIKLSTRRGEPNDVDFDCVDRVYFDEDKIREPLLIRNRRRGDWFEPLGTNGSQKIKKLFIDRKVPGGERESIALLADNNSIIWIENMHISERVKVTHETKNVLILEIRPL
;
A
#
# COMPACT_ATOMS: atom_id res chain seq x y z
N MET A 1 1.81 19.10 4.42
CA MET A 1 0.78 19.31 3.37
C MET A 1 0.23 17.95 3.02
N ASP A 2 -1.07 17.88 2.79
CA ASP A 2 -1.70 16.66 2.34
C ASP A 2 -1.50 16.47 0.84
N TYR A 3 -1.28 15.23 0.42
CA TYR A 3 -1.18 14.85 -1.00
C TYR A 3 -2.05 13.64 -1.29
N GLU A 4 -2.50 13.52 -2.54
CA GLU A 4 -3.31 12.43 -3.02
C GLU A 4 -3.19 12.31 -4.54
N TYR A 5 -2.96 11.09 -5.02
CA TYR A 5 -2.78 10.77 -6.43
C TYR A 5 -3.64 9.54 -6.76
N PRO A 6 -4.51 9.60 -7.80
CA PRO A 6 -5.19 8.42 -8.28
C PRO A 6 -4.18 7.45 -8.88
N LEU A 7 -4.31 6.17 -8.53
CA LEU A 7 -3.48 5.09 -9.06
C LEU A 7 -4.32 4.19 -9.97
N MET A 8 -4.14 4.32 -11.27
CA MET A 8 -4.80 3.48 -12.27
C MET A 8 -4.13 2.10 -12.36
N ILE A 9 -4.84 1.09 -12.86
CA ILE A 9 -4.29 -0.25 -13.15
C ILE A 9 -4.51 -0.57 -14.63
N PRO A 10 -3.44 -0.73 -15.45
CA PRO A 10 -2.06 -0.33 -15.17
C PRO A 10 -1.92 1.20 -15.11
N GLY A 11 -0.91 1.71 -14.40
CA GLY A 11 -0.71 3.13 -14.20
C GLY A 11 0.64 3.48 -13.58
N ILE A 12 0.99 4.76 -13.62
CA ILE A 12 2.24 5.28 -13.05
C ILE A 12 1.92 6.57 -12.27
N VAL A 13 2.51 6.71 -11.09
CA VAL A 13 2.42 7.91 -10.25
C VAL A 13 3.82 8.33 -9.83
N ASP A 14 4.18 9.58 -10.13
CA ASP A 14 5.39 10.23 -9.62
C ASP A 14 5.05 10.93 -8.30
N LEU A 15 5.43 10.29 -7.18
CA LEU A 15 5.19 10.81 -5.84
C LEU A 15 6.34 11.72 -5.41
N ARG A 16 6.19 13.02 -5.67
CA ARG A 16 7.23 14.04 -5.49
C ARG A 16 7.64 14.23 -4.03
N GLU A 17 6.70 14.10 -3.11
CA GLU A 17 6.89 14.25 -1.67
C GLU A 17 7.85 13.20 -1.10
N ARG A 18 7.93 12.04 -1.76
CA ARG A 18 8.81 10.92 -1.39
C ARG A 18 9.96 10.71 -2.37
N LYS A 19 9.99 11.43 -3.51
CA LYS A 19 10.94 11.23 -4.60
C LYS A 19 10.97 9.78 -5.08
N ILE A 20 9.79 9.18 -5.20
CA ILE A 20 9.62 7.83 -5.73
C ILE A 20 8.62 7.83 -6.88
N LYS A 21 8.80 6.88 -7.79
CA LYS A 21 7.87 6.53 -8.84
C LYS A 21 7.23 5.19 -8.50
N LEU A 22 5.92 5.15 -8.60
CA LEU A 22 5.10 3.97 -8.36
C LEU A 22 4.49 3.53 -9.68
N SER A 23 4.70 2.29 -10.10
CA SER A 23 4.10 1.74 -11.30
C SER A 23 3.33 0.47 -10.99
N THR A 24 2.11 0.36 -11.52
CA THR A 24 1.25 -0.80 -11.37
C THR A 24 1.14 -1.59 -12.66
N ARG A 25 1.14 -2.91 -12.53
CA ARG A 25 0.78 -3.83 -13.61
C ARG A 25 0.03 -5.02 -13.05
N ARG A 26 -0.76 -5.68 -13.91
CA ARG A 26 -1.32 -7.00 -13.62
C ARG A 26 -0.25 -8.08 -13.81
N GLY A 27 -0.36 -9.13 -13.02
CA GLY A 27 0.46 -10.33 -13.08
C GLY A 27 -0.30 -11.54 -12.57
N GLU A 28 0.40 -12.66 -12.49
CA GLU A 28 -0.12 -13.93 -12.02
C GLU A 28 0.53 -14.35 -10.68
N PRO A 29 -0.05 -15.32 -9.94
CA PRO A 29 0.55 -15.82 -8.70
C PRO A 29 1.98 -16.32 -8.85
N ASN A 30 2.34 -16.82 -10.04
CA ASN A 30 3.70 -17.28 -10.35
C ASN A 30 4.71 -16.14 -10.51
N ASP A 31 4.27 -14.90 -10.70
CA ASP A 31 5.15 -13.72 -10.76
C ASP A 31 5.56 -13.21 -9.38
N VAL A 32 4.98 -13.77 -8.31
CA VAL A 32 5.17 -13.27 -6.94
C VAL A 32 6.52 -13.71 -6.41
N ASP A 33 7.38 -12.72 -6.17
CA ASP A 33 8.66 -12.88 -5.51
C ASP A 33 8.66 -12.06 -4.22
N PHE A 34 8.46 -12.72 -3.09
CA PHE A 34 8.43 -12.07 -1.77
C PHE A 34 9.81 -11.57 -1.29
N ASP A 35 10.89 -11.99 -1.94
CA ASP A 35 12.25 -11.50 -1.66
C ASP A 35 12.58 -10.22 -2.44
N CYS A 36 11.74 -9.85 -3.40
CA CYS A 36 11.87 -8.64 -4.22
C CYS A 36 11.51 -7.38 -3.41
N VAL A 37 12.52 -6.58 -3.06
CA VAL A 37 12.37 -5.43 -2.16
C VAL A 37 11.69 -4.21 -2.78
N ASP A 38 11.75 -4.07 -4.10
CA ASP A 38 11.19 -2.96 -4.87
C ASP A 38 9.78 -3.24 -5.39
N ARG A 39 9.21 -4.41 -5.06
CA ARG A 39 7.87 -4.81 -5.49
C ARG A 39 6.99 -5.22 -4.33
N VAL A 40 5.71 -4.91 -4.49
CA VAL A 40 4.66 -5.25 -3.55
C VAL A 40 3.54 -5.91 -4.32
N TYR A 41 3.07 -7.04 -3.80
CA TYR A 41 2.09 -7.89 -4.46
C TYR A 41 0.79 -7.90 -3.66
N PHE A 42 -0.31 -7.77 -4.38
CA PHE A 42 -1.65 -7.77 -3.81
C PHE A 42 -2.53 -8.78 -4.53
N ASP A 43 -3.42 -9.40 -3.79
CA ASP A 43 -4.57 -10.10 -4.35
C ASP A 43 -5.53 -9.07 -4.97
N GLU A 44 -5.51 -8.95 -6.30
CA GLU A 44 -6.27 -7.92 -7.03
C GLU A 44 -7.78 -8.10 -6.82
N ASP A 45 -8.25 -9.34 -6.69
CA ASP A 45 -9.66 -9.67 -6.54
C ASP A 45 -10.24 -9.17 -5.19
N LYS A 46 -9.38 -8.84 -4.23
CA LYS A 46 -9.76 -8.31 -2.91
C LYS A 46 -9.69 -6.79 -2.81
N ILE A 47 -9.19 -6.10 -3.83
CA ILE A 47 -9.07 -4.63 -3.86
C ILE A 47 -10.42 -3.98 -4.18
N ARG A 48 -10.72 -2.84 -3.54
CA ARG A 48 -11.92 -2.03 -3.79
C ARG A 48 -11.56 -0.69 -4.40
N GLU A 49 -11.71 -0.55 -5.71
CA GLU A 49 -11.45 0.73 -6.39
C GLU A 49 -12.36 1.89 -5.90
N PRO A 50 -11.91 3.15 -5.99
CA PRO A 50 -10.64 3.61 -6.58
C PRO A 50 -9.43 3.39 -5.68
N LEU A 51 -8.25 3.27 -6.30
CA LEU A 51 -6.95 3.27 -5.61
C LEU A 51 -6.35 4.67 -5.55
N LEU A 52 -5.84 5.04 -4.38
CA LEU A 52 -5.25 6.34 -4.10
C LEU A 52 -3.90 6.17 -3.41
N ILE A 53 -2.86 6.79 -3.95
CA ILE A 53 -1.60 7.01 -3.24
C ILE A 53 -1.70 8.35 -2.51
N ARG A 54 -1.67 8.31 -1.18
CA ARG A 54 -1.83 9.50 -0.35
C ARG A 54 -1.11 9.36 0.98
N ASN A 55 -0.93 10.47 1.68
CA ASN A 55 -0.56 10.42 3.09
C ASN A 55 -1.77 10.07 3.99
N ARG A 56 -1.49 9.84 5.27
CA ARG A 56 -2.50 9.47 6.28
C ARG A 56 -3.59 10.52 6.45
N ARG A 57 -4.84 10.06 6.63
CA ARG A 57 -6.00 10.86 7.03
C ARG A 57 -6.49 10.44 8.40
N ARG A 58 -7.22 11.35 9.05
CA ARG A 58 -7.80 11.07 10.37
C ARG A 58 -8.87 9.99 10.22
N GLY A 59 -8.74 8.91 10.98
CA GLY A 59 -9.68 7.79 10.94
C GLY A 59 -9.17 6.61 10.14
N ASP A 60 -8.08 6.78 9.37
CA ASP A 60 -7.45 5.68 8.63
C ASP A 60 -7.16 4.48 9.53
N TRP A 61 -7.47 3.31 9.01
CA TRP A 61 -7.28 2.02 9.64
C TRP A 61 -6.71 1.02 8.63
N PHE A 62 -6.10 -0.02 9.18
CA PHE A 62 -5.32 -1.03 8.46
C PHE A 62 -5.45 -2.36 9.19
N GLU A 63 -5.52 -3.48 8.47
CA GLU A 63 -5.46 -4.82 9.06
C GLU A 63 -4.03 -5.35 8.97
N PRO A 64 -3.28 -5.42 10.09
CA PRO A 64 -1.91 -5.95 10.09
C PRO A 64 -1.85 -7.42 9.70
N LEU A 65 -0.78 -7.78 8.99
CA LEU A 65 -0.51 -9.16 8.58
C LEU A 65 -0.56 -10.14 9.76
N GLY A 66 -1.18 -11.29 9.53
CA GLY A 66 -1.29 -12.39 10.50
C GLY A 66 -2.23 -12.11 11.67
N THR A 67 -3.07 -11.07 11.60
CA THR A 67 -4.05 -10.74 12.64
C THR A 67 -5.47 -10.73 12.08
N ASN A 68 -6.46 -11.06 12.91
CA ASN A 68 -7.88 -10.95 12.57
C ASN A 68 -8.48 -9.59 12.98
N GLY A 69 -7.65 -8.56 13.18
CA GLY A 69 -8.05 -7.30 13.77
C GLY A 69 -7.59 -6.10 12.97
N SER A 70 -8.29 -4.97 13.12
CA SER A 70 -7.90 -3.70 12.55
C SER A 70 -7.20 -2.80 13.56
N GLN A 71 -6.28 -1.98 13.08
CA GLN A 71 -5.56 -0.99 13.87
C GLN A 71 -5.64 0.37 13.16
N LYS A 72 -5.88 1.44 13.94
CA LYS A 72 -5.78 2.81 13.41
C LYS A 72 -4.34 3.11 12.99
N ILE A 73 -4.12 3.72 11.82
CA ILE A 73 -2.78 4.14 11.34
C ILE A 73 -2.09 5.04 12.37
N LYS A 74 -2.84 5.95 13.01
CA LYS A 74 -2.31 6.79 14.11
C LYS A 74 -1.68 5.95 15.21
N LYS A 75 -2.36 4.88 15.65
CA LYS A 75 -1.89 4.00 16.72
C LYS A 75 -0.67 3.21 16.24
N LEU A 76 -0.73 2.64 15.04
CA LEU A 76 0.40 1.92 14.43
C LEU A 76 1.67 2.79 14.39
N PHE A 77 1.58 4.03 13.92
CA PHE A 77 2.73 4.95 13.85
C PHE A 77 3.27 5.35 15.23
N ILE A 78 2.43 5.44 16.26
CA ILE A 78 2.88 5.66 17.63
C ILE A 78 3.61 4.42 18.15
N ASP A 79 3.01 3.24 18.00
CA ASP A 79 3.55 1.97 18.49
C ASP A 79 4.92 1.67 17.82
N ARG A 80 5.07 2.02 16.54
CA ARG A 80 6.31 1.91 15.76
C ARG A 80 7.28 3.08 15.96
N LYS A 81 6.96 4.03 16.85
CA LYS A 81 7.79 5.22 17.18
C LYS A 81 8.16 6.07 15.96
N VAL A 82 7.32 6.12 14.94
CA VAL A 82 7.53 6.95 13.74
C VAL A 82 7.57 8.43 14.18
N PRO A 83 8.58 9.23 13.81
CA PRO A 83 8.63 10.66 14.13
C PRO A 83 7.46 11.45 13.53
N GLY A 84 6.99 12.49 14.24
CA GLY A 84 5.80 13.26 13.85
C GLY A 84 5.84 13.83 12.44
N GLY A 85 6.98 14.44 12.05
CA GLY A 85 7.17 14.99 10.71
C GLY A 85 7.18 13.93 9.61
N GLU A 86 7.70 12.74 9.90
CA GLU A 86 7.72 11.64 8.92
C GLU A 86 6.31 11.08 8.67
N ARG A 87 5.48 10.97 9.72
CA ARG A 87 4.11 10.43 9.63
C ARG A 87 3.23 11.11 8.60
N GLU A 88 3.47 12.39 8.32
CA GLU A 88 2.69 13.18 7.35
C GLU A 88 3.17 12.98 5.93
N SER A 89 4.39 12.48 5.75
CA SER A 89 4.99 12.22 4.45
C SER A 89 4.79 10.78 3.97
N ILE A 90 4.70 9.79 4.88
CA ILE A 90 4.62 8.36 4.54
C ILE A 90 3.53 8.09 3.51
N ALA A 91 3.92 7.42 2.41
CA ALA A 91 2.98 7.01 1.39
C ALA A 91 2.13 5.83 1.86
N LEU A 92 0.84 5.96 1.65
CA LEU A 92 -0.15 4.92 1.85
C LEU A 92 -0.83 4.64 0.51
N LEU A 93 -1.05 3.36 0.21
CA LEU A 93 -2.02 2.97 -0.80
C LEU A 93 -3.34 2.71 -0.09
N ALA A 94 -4.33 3.54 -0.39
CA ALA A 94 -5.70 3.40 0.07
C ALA A 94 -6.56 2.88 -1.07
N ASP A 95 -7.48 1.99 -0.74
CA ASP A 95 -8.61 1.67 -1.60
C ASP A 95 -9.89 2.28 -1.00
N ASN A 96 -11.05 2.04 -1.61
CA ASN A 96 -12.33 2.58 -1.16
C ASN A 96 -12.83 2.04 0.19
N ASN A 97 -12.12 1.07 0.78
CA ASN A 97 -12.46 0.48 2.07
C ASN A 97 -11.45 0.87 3.16
N SER A 98 -10.15 0.71 2.89
CA SER A 98 -9.10 0.84 3.92
C SER A 98 -7.72 1.16 3.32
N ILE A 99 -6.75 1.38 4.20
CA ILE A 99 -5.34 1.33 3.78
C ILE A 99 -4.97 -0.12 3.47
N ILE A 100 -4.30 -0.34 2.34
CA ILE A 100 -3.88 -1.67 1.87
C ILE A 100 -2.36 -1.83 1.76
N TRP A 101 -1.61 -0.73 1.73
CA TRP A 101 -0.15 -0.74 1.85
C TRP A 101 0.37 0.51 2.53
N ILE A 102 1.46 0.35 3.25
CA ILE A 102 2.17 1.41 3.96
C ILE A 102 3.64 1.34 3.56
N GLU A 103 4.18 2.43 3.05
CA GLU A 103 5.56 2.55 2.63
C GLU A 103 6.54 2.12 3.73
N ASN A 104 7.54 1.31 3.37
CA ASN A 104 8.56 0.76 4.27
C ASN A 104 8.00 -0.05 5.47
N MET A 105 6.76 -0.52 5.36
CA MET A 105 6.13 -1.35 6.39
C MET A 105 5.53 -2.61 5.77
N HIS A 106 4.21 -2.72 5.71
CA HIS A 106 3.55 -3.96 5.28
C HIS A 106 2.32 -3.68 4.43
N ILE A 107 1.91 -4.70 3.66
CA ILE A 107 0.58 -4.77 3.07
C ILE A 107 -0.46 -5.17 4.11
N SER A 108 -1.72 -4.89 3.82
CA SER A 108 -2.83 -5.32 4.68
C SER A 108 -3.13 -6.81 4.49
N GLU A 109 -3.49 -7.49 5.58
CA GLU A 109 -3.93 -8.91 5.55
C GLU A 109 -5.08 -9.11 4.55
N ARG A 110 -5.97 -8.13 4.42
CA ARG A 110 -7.14 -8.18 3.52
C ARG A 110 -6.79 -8.42 2.05
N VAL A 111 -5.64 -7.93 1.59
CA VAL A 111 -5.23 -8.01 0.18
C VAL A 111 -3.98 -8.87 0.00
N LYS A 112 -3.65 -9.70 0.99
CA LYS A 112 -2.49 -10.58 0.93
C LYS A 112 -2.70 -11.67 -0.13
N VAL A 113 -1.66 -11.90 -0.92
CA VAL A 113 -1.59 -13.03 -1.85
C VAL A 113 -1.59 -14.34 -1.06
N THR A 114 -2.47 -15.26 -1.44
CA THR A 114 -2.54 -16.62 -0.90
C THR A 114 -2.50 -17.65 -2.03
N HIS A 115 -2.52 -18.93 -1.68
CA HIS A 115 -2.64 -20.02 -2.65
C HIS A 115 -3.97 -20.01 -3.43
N GLU A 116 -4.96 -19.22 -2.98
CA GLU A 116 -6.25 -19.07 -3.64
C GLU A 116 -6.29 -17.86 -4.59
N THR A 117 -5.30 -16.97 -4.53
CA THR A 117 -5.22 -15.78 -5.37
C THR A 117 -5.10 -16.17 -6.83
N LYS A 118 -5.88 -15.51 -7.69
CA LYS A 118 -5.89 -15.75 -9.14
C LYS A 118 -5.29 -14.60 -9.92
N ASN A 119 -5.65 -13.38 -9.53
CA ASN A 119 -5.16 -12.15 -10.14
C ASN A 119 -4.26 -11.42 -9.16
N VAL A 120 -3.07 -11.00 -9.62
CA VAL A 120 -2.12 -10.28 -8.79
C VAL A 120 -1.94 -8.86 -9.34
N LEU A 121 -2.12 -7.87 -8.46
CA LEU A 121 -1.67 -6.52 -8.72
C LEU A 121 -0.23 -6.38 -8.21
N ILE A 122 0.66 -5.92 -9.08
CA ILE A 122 2.06 -5.70 -8.77
C ILE A 122 2.30 -4.20 -8.75
N LEU A 123 2.74 -3.68 -7.60
CA LEU A 123 3.20 -2.32 -7.42
C LEU A 123 4.72 -2.33 -7.35
N GLU A 124 5.37 -1.68 -8.30
CA GLU A 124 6.81 -1.49 -8.34
C GLU A 124 7.18 -0.07 -7.89
N ILE A 125 8.23 0.04 -7.08
CA ILE A 125 8.69 1.27 -6.44
C ILE A 125 10.11 1.56 -6.91
N ARG A 126 10.32 2.70 -7.55
CA ARG A 126 11.64 3.14 -7.99
C ARG A 126 11.95 4.54 -7.50
N PRO A 127 13.22 4.91 -7.27
CA PRO A 127 13.60 6.30 -7.07
C PRO A 127 13.19 7.15 -8.28
N LEU A 128 12.76 8.39 -8.02
CA LEU A 128 12.46 9.38 -9.05
C LEU A 128 13.74 10.04 -9.57
#